data_AF-A0A973JW89-F1
#
_entry.id   AF-A0A973JW89-F1
#
_cell.length_a   1.000
_cell.length_b   1.000
_cell.length_c   1.000
_cell.angle_alpha   90.00
_cell.angle_beta   90.00
_cell.angle_gamma   90.00
#
_symmetry.space_group_name_H-M   'P 1'
#
loop_
_entity.id
_entity.type
_entity.pdbx_description
1 polymer ?
#
loop_
_entity_poly.entity_id
_entity_poly.type
_entity_poly.pdbx_seq_one_letter_code
_entity_poly.pdbx_strand_id
1 'polypeptide(L)' 'MRLRSMGVALAALAALLALPAAHSAGAAELPLSQGKTATSSSDENAGTPAAAAVDGNTATRWSSAATDT' A
#
# COMPACT_ATOMS: atom_id res chain seq x y z
N MET A 1 -7.93 36.45 28.06
CA MET A 1 -7.40 35.22 27.45
C MET A 1 -8.49 34.23 27.03
N ARG A 2 -9.52 33.94 27.85
CA ARG A 2 -10.54 32.93 27.54
C ARG A 2 -11.33 33.14 26.23
N LEU A 3 -11.74 34.37 25.91
CA LEU A 3 -12.45 34.66 24.65
C LEU A 3 -11.60 34.41 23.39
N ARG A 4 -10.28 34.64 23.46
CA ARG A 4 -9.36 34.42 22.34
C ARG A 4 -9.18 32.93 22.07
N SER A 5 -9.07 32.13 23.13
CA SER A 5 -8.97 30.67 23.03
C SER A 5 -10.24 30.04 22.45
N MET A 6 -11.42 30.57 22.79
CA MET A 6 -12.68 30.08 22.22
C MET A 6 -12.82 30.43 20.73
N GLY A 7 -12.41 31.63 20.32
CA GLY A 7 -12.41 32.01 18.89
C GLY A 7 -11.52 31.11 18.03
N VAL A 8 -10.33 30.75 18.53
CA VAL A 8 -9.42 29.81 17.85
C VAL A 8 -10.01 28.40 17.79
N ALA A 9 -10.61 27.91 18.89
CA ALA A 9 -11.23 26.59 18.92
C ALA A 9 -12.40 26.48 17.93
N LEU A 10 -13.22 27.52 17.81
CA LEU A 10 -14.35 27.55 16.90
C LEU A 10 -13.90 27.62 15.42
N ALA A 11 -12.87 28.42 15.14
CA ALA A 11 -12.28 28.49 13.80
C ALA A 11 -11.64 27.15 13.37
N ALA A 12 -10.97 26.46 14.30
CA ALA A 12 -10.42 25.12 14.05
C ALA A 12 -11.52 24.10 13.74
N LEU A 13 -12.62 24.09 14.50
CA LEU A 13 -13.75 23.18 14.25
C LEU A 13 -14.43 23.46 12.90
N ALA A 14 -14.64 24.73 12.56
CA ALA A 14 -15.17 25.11 11.25
C ALA A 14 -14.24 24.70 10.10
N ALA A 15 -12.92 24.83 10.27
CA ALA A 15 -11.94 24.37 9.30
C ALA A 15 -11.97 22.85 9.12
N LEU A 16 -12.13 22.07 10.19
CA LEU A 16 -12.27 20.61 10.12
C LEU A 16 -13.54 20.17 9.37
N LEU A 17 -14.65 20.90 9.52
CA LEU A 17 -15.92 20.62 8.84
C LEU A 17 -15.92 21.02 7.36
N ALA A 18 -15.08 21.99 6.97
CA ALA A 18 -14.97 22.48 5.60
C ALA A 18 -13.93 21.73 4.75
N LEU A 19 -13.22 20.75 5.33
CA LEU A 19 -12.29 19.91 4.58
C LEU A 19 -13.08 19.10 3.53
N PRO A 20 -12.66 19.11 2.24
CA PRO A 20 -13.22 18.18 1.28
C PRO A 20 -13.00 16.76 1.79
N ALA A 21 -14.02 15.90 1.67
CA ALA A 21 -13.92 14.49 2.06
C ALA A 21 -12.62 13.92 1.49
N ALA A 22 -11.84 13.22 2.33
CA ALA A 22 -10.67 12.50 1.87
C ALA A 22 -11.14 11.59 0.74
N HIS A 23 -10.73 11.90 -0.50
CA HIS A 23 -11.01 11.05 -1.63
C HIS A 23 -10.46 9.68 -1.26
N SER A 24 -11.30 8.64 -1.32
CA SER A 24 -10.78 7.28 -1.22
C SER A 24 -9.68 7.19 -2.26
N ALA A 25 -8.45 6.94 -1.81
CA ALA A 25 -7.35 6.73 -2.72
C ALA A 25 -7.73 5.48 -3.52
N GLY A 26 -8.16 5.70 -4.76
CA GLY A 26 -8.49 4.64 -5.71
C GLY A 26 -7.20 3.97 -6.16
N ALA A 27 -6.51 3.28 -5.24
CA ALA A 27 -5.64 2.21 -5.65
C ALA A 27 -6.55 1.23 -6.43
N ALA A 28 -6.14 0.89 -7.65
CA ALA A 28 -6.90 -0.07 -8.45
C ALA A 28 -7.22 -1.30 -7.58
N GLU A 29 -8.47 -1.78 -7.62
CA GLU A 29 -8.86 -2.95 -6.82
C GLU A 29 -7.97 -4.18 -7.13
N LEU A 30 -7.31 -4.18 -8.29
CA LEU A 30 -6.39 -5.21 -8.74
C LEU A 30 -5.07 -4.63 -9.27
N PRO A 31 -3.88 -5.12 -8.85
CA PRO A 31 -2.60 -4.70 -9.41
C PRO A 31 -2.48 -5.02 -10.91
N LEU A 32 -1.95 -4.07 -11.70
CA LEU A 32 -1.74 -4.26 -13.15
C LEU A 32 -0.79 -5.42 -13.50
N SER A 33 0.08 -5.79 -12.56
CA SER A 33 1.03 -6.89 -12.68
C SER A 33 0.38 -8.26 -12.48
N GLN A 34 -0.82 -8.35 -11.89
CA GLN A 34 -1.40 -9.63 -11.52
C GLN A 34 -1.63 -10.52 -12.76
N GLY A 35 -1.20 -11.79 -12.65
CA GLY A 35 -1.30 -12.80 -13.71
C GLY A 35 -0.39 -12.54 -14.92
N LYS A 36 0.50 -11.55 -14.86
CA LYS A 36 1.51 -11.32 -15.92
C LYS A 36 2.69 -12.28 -15.76
N THR A 37 3.41 -12.51 -16.85
CA THR A 37 4.67 -13.27 -16.81
C THR A 37 5.71 -12.50 -16.00
N ALA A 38 6.30 -13.16 -15.01
CA ALA A 38 7.42 -12.65 -14.23
C ALA A 38 8.66 -13.54 -14.45
N THR A 39 9.84 -12.92 -14.49
CA THR A 39 11.13 -13.61 -14.59
C THR A 39 12.03 -13.20 -13.41
N SER A 40 12.86 -14.12 -12.96
CA SER A 40 13.87 -13.91 -11.92
C SER A 40 15.22 -14.44 -12.43
N SER A 41 16.32 -13.91 -11.89
CA SER A 41 17.66 -14.45 -12.14
C SER A 41 17.94 -15.73 -11.36
N SER A 42 17.20 -15.93 -10.25
CA SER A 42 17.25 -17.13 -9.41
C SER A 42 15.96 -17.25 -8.61
N ASP A 43 15.69 -18.47 -8.17
CA ASP A 43 14.64 -18.79 -7.22
C ASP A 43 15.27 -19.61 -6.06
N GLU A 44 14.79 -19.42 -4.84
CA GLU A 44 15.25 -20.17 -3.66
C GLU A 44 15.02 -21.67 -3.85
N ASN A 45 13.83 -22.03 -4.33
CA ASN A 45 13.41 -23.39 -4.65
C ASN A 45 12.14 -23.38 -5.52
N ALA A 46 11.68 -24.57 -5.94
CA ALA A 46 10.48 -24.73 -6.78
C ALA A 46 9.17 -24.22 -6.14
N GLY A 47 9.14 -24.03 -4.81
CA GLY A 47 8.00 -23.50 -4.07
C GLY A 47 7.94 -21.97 -4.01
N THR A 48 8.99 -21.27 -4.46
CA THR A 48 9.05 -19.79 -4.47
C THR A 48 9.37 -19.22 -5.86
N PRO A 49 8.64 -19.61 -6.92
CA PRO A 49 8.96 -19.18 -8.29
C PRO A 49 8.63 -17.70 -8.50
N ALA A 50 9.24 -17.07 -9.51
CA ALA A 50 8.94 -15.67 -9.87
C ALA A 50 7.44 -15.38 -10.06
N ALA A 51 6.69 -16.33 -10.62
CA ALA A 51 5.24 -16.19 -10.84
C ALA A 51 4.45 -15.99 -9.53
N ALA A 52 4.95 -16.50 -8.40
CA ALA A 52 4.32 -16.34 -7.10
C ALA A 52 4.33 -14.89 -6.58
N ALA A 53 5.11 -13.99 -7.19
CA ALA A 53 5.09 -12.57 -6.83
C ALA A 53 3.86 -11.81 -7.38
N VAL A 54 3.19 -12.37 -8.39
CA VAL A 54 2.12 -11.70 -9.16
C VAL A 54 0.88 -12.57 -9.36
N ASP A 55 0.74 -13.68 -8.64
CA ASP A 55 -0.43 -14.56 -8.73
C ASP A 55 -1.66 -14.01 -7.97
N GLY A 56 -1.45 -13.06 -7.07
CA GLY A 56 -2.46 -12.47 -6.19
C GLY A 56 -2.90 -13.36 -5.03
N ASN A 57 -2.15 -14.42 -4.76
CA ASN A 57 -2.32 -15.23 -3.57
C ASN A 57 -1.44 -14.67 -2.44
N THR A 58 -2.05 -14.21 -1.35
CA THR A 58 -1.32 -13.63 -0.22
C THR A 58 -0.53 -14.64 0.62
N ALA A 59 -0.67 -15.93 0.33
CA ALA A 59 0.07 -17.01 0.97
C ALA A 59 1.34 -17.45 0.20
N THR A 60 1.53 -16.98 -1.04
CA THR A 60 2.70 -17.33 -1.88
C THR A 60 3.66 -16.15 -1.98
N ARG A 61 4.93 -16.44 -2.29
CA ARG A 61 5.96 -15.42 -2.51
C ARG A 61 7.05 -15.95 -3.42
N TRP A 62 7.73 -15.04 -4.09
CA TRP A 62 9.06 -15.29 -4.67
C TRP A 62 10.15 -15.14 -3.60
N SER A 63 11.27 -15.83 -3.77
CA SER A 63 12.48 -15.70 -2.96
C SER A 63 13.70 -16.04 -3.82
N SER A 64 14.84 -15.43 -3.57
CA SER A 64 16.09 -15.67 -4.33
C SER A 64 16.87 -16.87 -3.80
N ALA A 65 17.79 -17.41 -4.61
CA ALA A 65 18.78 -18.34 -4.10
C ALA A 65 19.66 -17.69 -3.01
N ALA A 66 19.99 -18.43 -1.95
CA ALA A 66 20.87 -17.95 -0.88
C ALA A 66 22.35 -18.04 -1.32
N THR A 67 23.00 -16.89 -1.53
CA THR A 67 24.40 -16.82 -1.99
C THR A 67 25.33 -15.99 -1.11
N ASP A 68 24.79 -15.33 -0.09
CA ASP A 68 25.59 -14.56 0.85
C ASP A 68 26.36 -15.50 1.80
N THR A 69 27.66 -15.26 1.94
CA THR A 69 28.59 -16.03 2.80
C THR A 69 29.06 -15.21 3.99
#